data_AF-A0A1F8YM68-F1
#
_entry.id   AF-A0A1F8YM68-F1
#
_cell.length_a   1.000
_cell.length_b   1.000
_cell.length_c   1.000
_cell.angle_alpha   90.00
_cell.angle_beta   90.00
_cell.angle_gamma   90.00
#
_symmetry.space_group_name_H-M   'P 1'
#
loop_
_entity.id
_entity.type
_entity.pdbx_description
1 polymer ?
#
loop_
_entity_poly.entity_id
_entity_poly.type
_entity_poly.pdbx_seq_one_letter_code
_entity_poly.pdbx_strand_id
1 'polypeptide(L)'
;MKKRIESLGYPSLKKFHQDRPEIGFSYELLRQVVYGGRVPRAETLLAVLRAMRFPPSQVRKILELCIRGFPLEERREPDPAVRGDAEERDRAGKAMRQESGEPGVSVPSDNGERISPPQPGEDPAEILAGLTRSLPRIPRRGNEDFWETLHAIALLAERKASRQAKREAEQPLLFGKEPEAVYHFLVRKGTVPSYMSKGEPVPLSFVEGIEYRDRFRGALLGAGIGEMLGRRSQGLSPKDVEALFGRIESCGGLAEADAGSPSLLLLARVLLREKMLDPDAAAAAYASESRGGGSSGGEFARNLLERGYPWFEAGNPEPSCAPAARIAPLALLRAGDSRRMRLEAGIEAAITHPAAASIAGSVAQATAIARLLHTPAGGLDVIGFGRSLSHAVSGIEPDRGGRGKSGRPSPTLWRKLGTELTALLLRRADIEEIRELLGNGPSPLEGIPFSWACFLRTPEDFAESVLSAVNLGHNAEGNGALAGSLAGAYRGASGIPDRLLAGIPWRKEAEAAADALLALSRREATAS
;
A
#
# COMPACT_ATOMS: atom_id res chain seq x y z
N MET A 1 1.67 -6.47 -19.63
CA MET A 1 1.89 -5.43 -20.67
C MET A 1 3.32 -5.44 -21.22
N LYS A 2 4.37 -5.46 -20.38
CA LYS A 2 5.79 -5.59 -20.81
C LYS A 2 6.03 -6.60 -21.95
N LYS A 3 5.67 -7.88 -21.75
CA LYS A 3 5.80 -8.94 -22.78
C LYS A 3 5.05 -8.63 -24.09
N ARG A 4 4.00 -7.80 -24.06
CA ARG A 4 3.25 -7.44 -25.26
C ARG A 4 4.05 -6.49 -26.16
N ILE A 5 4.84 -5.59 -25.57
CA ILE A 5 5.70 -4.65 -26.32
C ILE A 5 6.73 -5.44 -27.13
N GLU A 6 7.35 -6.44 -26.51
CA GLU A 6 8.26 -7.38 -27.17
C GLU A 6 7.55 -8.15 -28.30
N SER A 7 6.34 -8.67 -28.03
CA SER A 7 5.55 -9.39 -29.06
C SER A 7 5.09 -8.53 -30.24
N LEU A 8 5.07 -7.20 -30.07
CA LEU A 8 4.75 -6.24 -31.11
C LEU A 8 6.00 -5.80 -31.89
N GLY A 9 7.18 -6.35 -31.58
CA GLY A 9 8.43 -6.07 -32.28
C GLY A 9 9.15 -4.79 -31.84
N TYR A 10 8.77 -4.20 -30.71
CA TYR A 10 9.40 -2.98 -30.21
C TYR A 10 10.54 -3.30 -29.22
N PRO A 11 11.73 -2.69 -29.38
CA PRO A 11 12.88 -2.94 -28.52
C PRO A 11 12.74 -2.30 -27.13
N SER A 12 11.87 -1.29 -26.97
CA SER A 12 11.60 -0.61 -25.71
C SER A 12 10.24 0.09 -25.71
N LEU A 13 9.69 0.38 -24.53
CA LEU A 13 8.48 1.21 -24.41
C LEU A 13 8.69 2.62 -24.99
N LYS A 14 9.91 3.15 -24.93
CA LYS A 14 10.25 4.47 -25.49
C LYS A 14 10.09 4.48 -27.00
N LYS A 15 10.57 3.43 -27.68
CA LYS A 15 10.39 3.27 -29.13
C LYS A 15 8.92 3.04 -29.50
N PHE A 16 8.21 2.24 -28.72
CA PHE A 16 6.76 2.06 -28.87
C PHE A 16 5.98 3.36 -28.74
N HIS A 17 6.30 4.21 -27.76
CA HIS A 17 5.66 5.52 -27.54
C HIS A 17 5.94 6.50 -28.68
N GLN A 18 7.19 6.56 -29.15
CA GLN A 18 7.58 7.41 -30.28
C GLN A 18 6.89 7.02 -31.58
N ASP A 19 6.75 5.72 -31.84
CA ASP A 19 6.15 5.19 -33.07
C ASP A 19 4.60 5.17 -33.02
N ARG A 20 3.98 5.54 -31.88
CA ARG A 20 2.53 5.54 -31.65
C ARG A 20 2.05 6.84 -30.96
N PRO A 21 2.13 7.99 -31.65
CA PRO A 21 1.68 9.27 -31.08
C PRO A 21 0.16 9.31 -30.83
N GLU A 22 -0.60 8.47 -31.53
CA GLU A 22 -2.06 8.26 -31.37
C GLU A 22 -2.51 7.83 -29.97
N ILE A 23 -1.59 7.40 -29.12
CA ILE A 23 -1.88 7.01 -27.73
C ILE A 23 -2.30 8.22 -26.90
N GLY A 24 -1.88 9.44 -27.28
CA GLY A 24 -2.34 10.68 -26.63
C GLY A 24 -1.94 10.85 -25.17
N PHE A 25 -1.06 9.99 -24.64
CA PHE A 25 -0.61 10.01 -23.24
C PHE A 25 0.89 10.26 -23.15
N SER A 26 1.33 10.82 -22.02
CA SER A 26 2.74 11.03 -21.74
C SER A 26 3.49 9.70 -21.62
N TYR A 27 4.78 9.73 -21.97
CA TYR A 27 5.66 8.57 -21.81
C TYR A 27 5.67 8.05 -20.36
N GLU A 28 5.66 8.97 -19.40
CA GLU A 28 5.69 8.63 -17.98
C GLU A 28 4.42 7.92 -17.52
N LEU A 29 3.24 8.34 -18.01
CA LEU A 29 1.99 7.63 -17.71
C LEU A 29 2.04 6.19 -18.24
N LEU A 30 2.50 6.01 -19.48
CA LEU A 30 2.66 4.68 -20.07
C LEU A 30 3.67 3.84 -19.30
N ARG A 31 4.79 4.43 -18.86
CA ARG A 31 5.82 3.76 -18.06
C ARG A 31 5.24 3.22 -16.75
N GLN A 32 4.48 4.05 -16.04
CA GLN A 32 3.84 3.69 -14.77
C GLN A 32 2.79 2.58 -14.92
N VAL A 33 2.02 2.59 -16.01
CA VAL A 33 1.00 1.57 -16.27
C VAL A 33 1.63 0.24 -16.72
N VAL A 34 2.66 0.30 -17.57
CA VAL A 34 3.25 -0.88 -18.21
C VAL A 34 4.25 -1.60 -17.31
N TYR A 35 5.05 -0.85 -16.57
CA TYR A 35 6.13 -1.35 -15.72
C TYR A 35 5.85 -1.14 -14.23
N GLY A 36 5.30 0.02 -13.85
CA GLY A 36 5.03 0.36 -12.45
C GLY A 36 3.78 -0.30 -11.84
N GLY A 37 2.98 -1.02 -12.64
CA GLY A 37 1.76 -1.70 -12.15
C GLY A 37 0.65 -0.74 -11.72
N ARG A 38 0.77 0.56 -12.01
CA ARG A 38 -0.24 1.57 -11.69
C ARG A 38 -1.49 1.31 -12.53
N VAL A 39 -2.63 1.12 -11.87
CA VAL A 39 -3.94 1.03 -12.55
C VAL A 39 -4.52 2.43 -12.67
N PRO A 40 -4.62 3.01 -13.89
CA PRO A 40 -5.21 4.33 -14.10
C PRO A 40 -6.74 4.22 -14.18
N ARG A 41 -7.44 5.33 -14.47
CA ARG A 41 -8.89 5.30 -14.72
C ARG A 41 -9.24 4.35 -15.88
N ALA A 42 -10.45 3.80 -15.86
CA ALA A 42 -10.91 2.78 -16.82
C ALA A 42 -10.70 3.18 -18.28
N GLU A 43 -11.03 4.43 -18.63
CA GLU A 43 -10.89 4.98 -19.99
C GLU A 43 -9.42 5.02 -20.43
N THR A 44 -8.53 5.46 -19.55
CA THR A 44 -7.08 5.51 -19.79
C THR A 44 -6.52 4.10 -19.97
N LEU A 45 -6.90 3.16 -19.09
CA LEU A 45 -6.44 1.78 -19.18
C LEU A 45 -6.94 1.12 -20.48
N LEU A 46 -8.19 1.36 -20.85
CA LEU A 46 -8.79 0.87 -22.09
C LEU A 46 -8.05 1.41 -23.32
N ALA A 47 -7.73 2.70 -23.35
CA ALA A 47 -6.99 3.32 -24.44
C ALA A 47 -5.57 2.74 -24.57
N VAL A 48 -4.85 2.55 -23.46
CA VAL A 48 -3.52 1.90 -23.45
C VAL A 48 -3.59 0.45 -23.94
N LEU A 49 -4.59 -0.32 -23.47
CA LEU A 49 -4.79 -1.71 -23.87
C LEU A 49 -5.13 -1.85 -25.37
N ARG A 50 -5.95 -0.93 -25.90
CA ARG A 50 -6.25 -0.85 -27.34
C ARG A 50 -5.01 -0.49 -28.16
N ALA A 51 -4.21 0.47 -27.71
CA ALA A 51 -2.97 0.85 -28.37
C ALA A 51 -1.98 -0.32 -28.48
N MET A 52 -1.90 -1.14 -27.43
CA MET A 52 -1.10 -2.38 -27.38
C MET A 52 -1.75 -3.57 -28.09
N ARG A 53 -2.86 -3.34 -28.82
CA ARG A 53 -3.56 -4.33 -29.64
C ARG A 53 -3.90 -5.62 -28.86
N PHE A 54 -4.36 -5.48 -27.63
CA PHE A 54 -4.92 -6.63 -26.90
C PHE A 54 -6.26 -7.04 -27.53
N PRO A 55 -6.54 -8.35 -27.68
CA PRO A 55 -7.84 -8.79 -28.18
C PRO A 55 -8.95 -8.41 -27.19
N PRO A 56 -10.18 -8.09 -27.67
CA PRO A 56 -11.28 -7.62 -26.82
C PRO A 56 -11.56 -8.50 -25.60
N SER A 57 -11.42 -9.82 -25.74
CA SER A 57 -11.59 -10.79 -24.65
C SER A 57 -10.50 -10.69 -23.56
N GLN A 58 -9.26 -10.36 -23.92
CA GLN A 58 -8.19 -10.11 -22.95
C GLN A 58 -8.31 -8.71 -22.34
N VAL A 59 -8.70 -7.70 -23.11
CA VAL A 59 -8.97 -6.35 -22.60
C VAL A 59 -10.03 -6.41 -21.49
N ARG A 60 -11.12 -7.14 -21.74
CA ARG A 60 -12.19 -7.35 -20.77
C ARG A 60 -11.69 -8.03 -19.50
N LYS A 61 -10.96 -9.16 -19.61
CA LYS A 61 -10.35 -9.84 -18.45
C LYS A 61 -9.41 -8.94 -17.65
N ILE A 62 -8.61 -8.11 -18.32
CA ILE A 62 -7.68 -7.19 -17.65
C ILE A 62 -8.47 -6.09 -16.92
N LEU A 63 -9.51 -5.53 -17.54
CA LEU A 63 -10.37 -4.53 -16.89
C LEU A 63 -11.13 -5.13 -15.69
N GLU A 64 -11.64 -6.36 -15.82
CA GLU A 64 -12.28 -7.11 -14.74
C GLU A 64 -11.32 -7.35 -13.55
N LEU A 65 -10.05 -7.68 -13.84
CA LEU A 65 -9.02 -7.89 -12.81
C LEU A 65 -8.58 -6.59 -12.14
N CYS A 66 -8.47 -5.50 -12.90
CA CYS A 66 -7.92 -4.24 -12.41
C CYS A 66 -8.97 -3.30 -11.81
N ILE A 67 -10.25 -3.44 -12.16
CA ILE A 67 -11.32 -2.51 -11.80
C ILE A 67 -12.51 -3.30 -11.21
N ARG A 68 -12.60 -3.31 -9.87
CA ARG A 68 -13.74 -3.94 -9.16
C ARG A 68 -15.05 -3.20 -9.48
N GLY A 69 -16.03 -3.94 -10.02
CA GLY A 69 -17.37 -3.42 -10.36
C GLY A 69 -17.62 -3.20 -11.86
N PHE A 70 -16.72 -3.64 -12.75
CA PHE A 70 -16.96 -3.61 -14.19
C PHE A 70 -18.10 -4.58 -14.56
N PRO A 71 -19.12 -4.15 -15.33
CA PRO A 71 -20.36 -4.92 -15.50
C PRO A 71 -20.14 -6.28 -16.17
N LEU A 72 -20.73 -7.32 -15.56
CA LEU A 72 -20.89 -8.64 -16.16
C LEU A 72 -22.03 -8.56 -17.17
N GLU A 73 -21.74 -8.64 -18.46
CA GLU A 73 -22.75 -9.24 -19.34
C GLU A 73 -22.75 -10.73 -19.04
N GLU A 74 -23.86 -11.21 -18.46
CA GLU A 74 -24.23 -12.61 -18.46
C GLU A 74 -24.07 -13.17 -19.87
N ARG A 75 -23.41 -14.31 -19.99
CA ARG A 75 -23.52 -15.11 -21.20
C ARG A 75 -25.00 -15.43 -21.37
N ARG A 76 -25.67 -14.81 -22.34
CA ARG A 76 -26.90 -15.36 -22.90
C ARG A 76 -26.56 -16.75 -23.41
N GLU A 77 -26.91 -17.77 -22.63
CA GLU A 77 -27.19 -19.07 -23.22
C GLU A 77 -28.33 -18.85 -24.22
N PRO A 78 -28.22 -19.38 -25.45
CA PRO A 78 -29.32 -19.29 -26.39
C PRO A 78 -30.50 -20.08 -25.81
N ASP A 79 -31.59 -19.37 -25.54
CA ASP A 79 -32.88 -19.93 -25.15
C ASP A 79 -33.32 -20.99 -26.20
N PRO A 80 -33.76 -22.20 -25.82
CA PRO A 80 -34.07 -23.27 -26.78
C PRO A 80 -35.34 -23.01 -27.61
N ALA A 81 -35.99 -21.86 -27.45
CA ALA A 81 -37.32 -21.57 -27.97
C ALA A 81 -37.36 -20.54 -29.12
N VAL A 82 -36.39 -20.54 -30.03
CA VAL A 82 -36.58 -19.92 -31.37
C VAL A 82 -35.80 -20.71 -32.43
N ARG A 83 -36.33 -21.87 -32.81
CA ARG A 83 -36.07 -22.48 -34.12
C ARG A 83 -37.41 -22.90 -34.71
N GLY A 84 -37.82 -22.17 -35.73
CA GLY A 84 -38.95 -22.55 -36.58
C GLY A 84 -40.04 -21.49 -36.63
N ASP A 85 -39.70 -20.29 -37.11
CA ASP A 85 -40.62 -19.40 -37.82
C ASP A 85 -39.77 -18.50 -38.74
N ALA A 86 -39.01 -19.17 -39.61
CA ALA A 86 -38.13 -18.54 -40.60
C ALA A 86 -38.55 -18.86 -42.04
N GLU A 87 -39.80 -19.24 -42.28
CA GLU A 87 -40.32 -19.50 -43.64
C GLU A 87 -41.60 -18.73 -44.02
N GLU A 88 -42.11 -17.81 -43.20
CA GLU A 88 -43.36 -17.08 -43.52
C GLU A 88 -43.24 -15.55 -43.60
N ARG A 89 -42.02 -15.01 -43.70
CA ARG A 89 -41.79 -13.55 -43.89
C ARG A 89 -41.40 -13.11 -45.30
N ASP A 90 -41.47 -14.01 -46.29
CA ASP A 90 -41.14 -13.69 -47.69
C ASP A 90 -42.36 -13.61 -48.63
N ARG A 91 -43.57 -13.40 -48.11
CA ARG A 91 -44.80 -13.29 -48.94
C ARG A 91 -45.76 -12.13 -48.67
N ALA A 92 -45.40 -11.14 -47.85
CA ALA A 92 -46.26 -9.96 -47.61
C ALA A 92 -45.65 -8.62 -48.09
N GLY A 93 -44.70 -8.67 -49.02
CA GLY A 93 -44.12 -7.50 -49.68
C GLY A 93 -44.73 -7.25 -51.07
N LYS A 94 -46.06 -7.05 -51.18
CA LYS A 94 -46.74 -6.50 -52.38
C LYS A 94 -48.25 -6.33 -52.16
N ALA A 95 -48.62 -5.20 -51.56
CA ALA A 95 -49.95 -4.51 -51.51
C ALA A 95 -49.98 -3.80 -50.15
N MET A 96 -49.87 -2.48 -50.00
CA MET A 96 -50.68 -1.42 -50.58
C MET A 96 -49.84 -0.14 -50.64
N ARG A 97 -49.83 0.49 -51.81
CA ARG A 97 -49.69 1.94 -51.93
C ARG A 97 -51.08 2.57 -51.81
N GLN A 98 -51.09 3.80 -51.31
CA GLN A 98 -52.13 4.84 -51.40
C GLN A 98 -53.24 4.86 -50.33
N GLU A 99 -53.27 6.01 -49.64
CA GLU A 99 -54.38 6.87 -49.17
C GLU A 99 -54.19 7.26 -47.69
N SER A 100 -53.62 8.43 -47.39
CA SER A 100 -54.24 9.78 -47.30
C SER A 100 -54.61 10.16 -45.86
N GLY A 101 -54.16 11.35 -45.42
CA GLY A 101 -54.85 12.16 -44.40
C GLY A 101 -54.20 12.24 -43.00
N GLU A 102 -53.48 13.33 -42.74
CA GLU A 102 -53.39 13.95 -41.40
C GLU A 102 -54.78 14.46 -40.96
N PRO A 103 -55.10 14.53 -39.65
CA PRO A 103 -54.74 15.73 -38.87
C PRO A 103 -54.29 15.46 -37.42
N GLY A 104 -53.59 16.47 -36.87
CA GLY A 104 -52.84 16.42 -35.63
C GLY A 104 -53.64 16.31 -34.33
N VAL A 105 -52.91 15.93 -33.27
CA VAL A 105 -53.35 16.01 -31.89
C VAL A 105 -52.23 16.63 -31.06
N SER A 106 -52.62 17.70 -30.38
CA SER A 106 -51.88 18.57 -29.47
C SER A 106 -51.25 17.86 -28.27
N VAL A 107 -50.01 18.25 -27.95
CA VAL A 107 -49.33 17.99 -26.67
C VAL A 107 -49.98 18.84 -25.57
N PRO A 108 -50.37 18.29 -24.40
CA PRO A 108 -50.63 19.09 -23.23
C PRO A 108 -49.31 19.42 -22.52
N SER A 109 -49.07 20.71 -22.31
CA SER A 109 -48.08 21.23 -21.37
C SER A 109 -48.52 20.90 -19.94
N ASP A 110 -47.70 20.18 -19.19
CA ASP A 110 -47.87 20.09 -17.73
C ASP A 110 -46.66 20.68 -17.02
N ASN A 111 -46.95 21.70 -16.21
CA ASN A 111 -46.02 22.42 -15.35
C ASN A 111 -45.71 21.55 -14.13
N GLY A 112 -44.74 20.64 -14.25
CA GLY A 112 -44.20 19.87 -13.12
C GLY A 112 -42.95 20.54 -12.56
N GLU A 113 -43.01 20.99 -11.31
CA GLU A 113 -41.90 21.57 -10.53
C GLU A 113 -40.56 20.83 -10.76
N ARG A 114 -39.53 21.57 -11.19
CA ARG A 114 -38.17 21.04 -11.26
C ARG A 114 -37.68 20.72 -9.85
N ILE A 115 -37.58 19.44 -9.52
CA ILE A 115 -36.87 18.97 -8.34
C ILE A 115 -35.41 19.42 -8.47
N SER A 116 -34.97 20.31 -7.59
CA SER A 116 -33.58 20.74 -7.53
C SER A 116 -32.70 19.57 -7.06
N PRO A 117 -31.47 19.43 -7.56
CA PRO A 117 -30.57 18.38 -7.13
C PRO A 117 -30.30 18.49 -5.61
N PRO A 118 -30.19 17.36 -4.89
CA PRO A 118 -30.02 17.35 -3.45
C PRO A 118 -28.71 18.06 -3.07
N GLN A 119 -28.79 18.93 -2.06
CA GLN A 119 -27.63 19.62 -1.50
C GLN A 119 -26.92 18.69 -0.50
N PRO A 120 -25.59 18.81 -0.32
CA PRO A 120 -24.85 17.95 0.59
C PRO A 120 -25.24 18.24 2.05
N GLY A 121 -25.94 17.30 2.68
CA GLY A 121 -26.34 17.39 4.09
C GLY A 121 -27.73 16.84 4.43
N GLU A 122 -28.54 16.42 3.45
CA GLU A 122 -29.86 15.84 3.73
C GLU A 122 -29.77 14.45 4.37
N ASP A 123 -30.56 14.24 5.43
CA ASP A 123 -30.69 12.96 6.13
C ASP A 123 -31.12 11.88 5.14
N PRO A 124 -30.46 10.70 5.10
CA PRO A 124 -30.89 9.57 4.27
C PRO A 124 -32.39 9.25 4.38
N ALA A 125 -33.01 9.46 5.54
CA ALA A 125 -34.44 9.28 5.74
C ALA A 125 -35.29 10.32 4.99
N GLU A 126 -34.83 11.57 4.89
CA GLU A 126 -35.49 12.65 4.15
C GLU A 126 -35.39 12.45 2.64
N ILE A 127 -34.23 11.99 2.15
CA ILE A 127 -34.05 11.62 0.74
C ILE A 127 -34.99 10.46 0.38
N LEU A 128 -35.08 9.45 1.25
CA LEU A 128 -35.99 8.31 1.06
C LEU A 128 -37.45 8.78 1.07
N ALA A 129 -37.83 9.67 1.99
CA ALA A 129 -39.18 10.23 2.08
C ALA A 129 -39.52 11.10 0.85
N GLY A 130 -38.56 11.86 0.33
CA GLY A 130 -38.68 12.67 -0.88
C GLY A 130 -38.84 11.82 -2.14
N LEU A 131 -38.03 10.77 -2.28
CA LEU A 131 -38.19 9.77 -3.34
C LEU A 131 -39.55 9.09 -3.25
N THR A 132 -39.96 8.64 -2.06
CA THR A 132 -41.25 7.96 -1.82
C THR A 132 -42.45 8.86 -2.13
N ARG A 133 -42.34 10.17 -1.87
CA ARG A 133 -43.37 11.17 -2.25
C ARG A 133 -43.44 11.42 -3.76
N SER A 134 -42.30 11.33 -4.45
CA SER A 134 -42.17 11.59 -5.88
C SER A 134 -42.51 10.35 -6.74
N LEU A 135 -42.35 9.17 -6.14
CA LEU A 135 -42.56 7.83 -6.72
C LEU A 135 -43.93 7.65 -7.44
N PRO A 136 -45.07 8.11 -6.89
CA PRO A 136 -46.39 7.96 -7.53
C PRO A 136 -46.58 8.84 -8.78
N ARG A 137 -45.74 9.87 -8.98
CA ARG A 137 -45.84 10.83 -10.09
C ARG A 137 -45.08 10.41 -11.35
N ILE A 138 -44.36 9.29 -11.32
CA ILE A 138 -43.58 8.78 -12.46
C ILE A 138 -44.41 7.69 -13.16
N PRO A 139 -45.04 7.96 -14.31
CA PRO A 139 -45.85 6.96 -14.98
C PRO A 139 -44.95 5.99 -15.76
N ARG A 140 -45.19 4.68 -15.66
CA ARG A 140 -45.39 3.75 -16.80
C ARG A 140 -45.43 2.26 -16.39
N ARG A 141 -46.37 1.52 -16.99
CA ARG A 141 -46.34 0.05 -17.11
C ARG A 141 -45.13 -0.38 -17.95
N GLY A 142 -44.46 -1.46 -17.55
CA GLY A 142 -43.34 -2.08 -18.28
C GLY A 142 -41.94 -1.69 -17.81
N ASN A 143 -41.79 -1.16 -16.59
CA ASN A 143 -40.50 -0.74 -16.03
C ASN A 143 -40.24 -1.34 -14.64
N GLU A 144 -40.74 -2.57 -14.41
CA GLU A 144 -40.59 -3.30 -13.14
C GLU A 144 -39.11 -3.45 -12.76
N ASP A 145 -38.24 -3.74 -13.74
CA ASP A 145 -36.78 -3.85 -13.57
C ASP A 145 -36.14 -2.56 -13.03
N PHE A 146 -36.61 -1.39 -13.46
CA PHE A 146 -36.11 -0.10 -12.96
C PHE A 146 -36.49 0.11 -11.49
N TRP A 147 -37.71 -0.28 -11.11
CA TRP A 147 -38.20 -0.18 -9.74
C TRP A 147 -37.53 -1.19 -8.81
N GLU A 148 -37.30 -2.43 -9.27
CA GLU A 148 -36.50 -3.41 -8.54
C GLU A 148 -35.06 -2.93 -8.34
N THR A 149 -34.46 -2.33 -9.36
CA THR A 149 -33.11 -1.76 -9.27
C THR A 149 -33.04 -0.62 -8.25
N LEU A 150 -34.00 0.31 -8.27
CA LEU A 150 -34.10 1.40 -7.29
C LEU A 150 -34.30 0.87 -5.87
N HIS A 151 -35.17 -0.12 -5.69
CA HIS A 151 -35.40 -0.75 -4.39
C HIS A 151 -34.16 -1.47 -3.87
N ALA A 152 -33.44 -2.19 -4.74
CA ALA A 152 -32.18 -2.83 -4.41
C ALA A 152 -31.10 -1.81 -4.01
N ILE A 153 -31.00 -0.67 -4.72
CA ILE A 153 -30.08 0.43 -4.39
C ILE A 153 -30.45 1.05 -3.03
N ALA A 154 -31.74 1.27 -2.76
CA ALA A 154 -32.21 1.81 -1.48
C ALA A 154 -31.91 0.86 -0.31
N LEU A 155 -32.19 -0.44 -0.45
CA LEU A 155 -31.84 -1.46 0.55
C LEU A 155 -30.33 -1.55 0.77
N LEU A 156 -29.51 -1.40 -0.28
CA LEU A 156 -28.06 -1.33 -0.15
C LEU A 156 -27.61 -0.07 0.60
N ALA A 157 -28.21 1.08 0.33
CA ALA A 157 -27.95 2.33 1.02
C ALA A 157 -28.35 2.24 2.51
N GLU A 158 -29.51 1.68 2.82
CA GLU A 158 -29.99 1.46 4.18
C GLU A 158 -29.07 0.49 4.94
N ARG A 159 -28.74 -0.66 4.36
CA ARG A 159 -27.77 -1.61 4.96
C ARG A 159 -26.41 -0.96 5.18
N LYS A 160 -25.97 -0.07 4.28
CA LYS A 160 -24.72 0.68 4.43
C LYS A 160 -24.82 1.67 5.59
N ALA A 161 -25.92 2.42 5.69
CA ALA A 161 -26.19 3.35 6.79
C ALA A 161 -26.30 2.65 8.15
N SER A 162 -27.04 1.54 8.26
CA SER A 162 -27.14 0.76 9.50
C SER A 162 -25.81 0.14 9.92
N ARG A 163 -24.99 -0.33 8.96
CA ARG A 163 -23.63 -0.79 9.25
C ARG A 163 -22.76 0.36 9.77
N GLN A 164 -22.87 1.55 9.18
CA GLN A 164 -22.12 2.73 9.58
C GLN A 164 -22.52 3.23 10.98
N ALA A 165 -23.82 3.27 11.28
CA ALA A 165 -24.33 3.59 12.62
C ALA A 165 -23.90 2.56 13.69
N LYS A 166 -23.93 1.26 13.35
CA LYS A 166 -23.41 0.21 14.24
C LYS A 166 -21.89 0.32 14.45
N ARG A 167 -21.16 0.79 13.45
CA ARG A 167 -19.70 0.99 13.49
C ARG A 167 -19.29 2.16 14.38
N GLU A 168 -20.03 3.27 14.40
CA GLU A 168 -19.78 4.37 15.33
C GLU A 168 -19.94 3.95 16.80
N ALA A 169 -20.91 3.07 17.09
CA ALA A 169 -21.09 2.49 18.42
C ALA A 169 -19.98 1.50 18.83
N GLU A 170 -19.24 0.93 17.88
CA GLU A 170 -18.12 0.00 18.10
C GLU A 170 -16.73 0.68 18.00
N GLN A 171 -16.67 2.01 17.76
CA GLN A 171 -15.41 2.73 17.65
C GLN A 171 -14.65 2.79 19.00
N PRO A 172 -13.31 2.87 18.97
CA PRO A 172 -12.45 2.83 20.16
C PRO A 172 -12.49 4.12 21.01
N LEU A 173 -13.61 4.85 21.05
CA LEU A 173 -13.82 5.91 22.04
C LEU A 173 -13.82 5.35 23.49
N LEU A 174 -13.89 4.02 23.65
CA LEU A 174 -14.01 3.31 24.94
C LEU A 174 -12.69 2.97 25.66
N PHE A 175 -11.50 3.10 25.05
CA PHE A 175 -10.26 2.51 25.61
C PHE A 175 -9.19 3.51 26.10
N GLY A 176 -9.50 4.79 26.24
CA GLY A 176 -8.53 5.78 26.73
C GLY A 176 -7.26 5.91 25.87
N LYS A 177 -7.29 5.40 24.63
CA LYS A 177 -6.15 5.28 23.70
C LYS A 177 -4.97 4.45 24.24
N GLU A 178 -5.16 3.61 25.26
CA GLU A 178 -4.08 2.74 25.76
C GLU A 178 -3.74 1.61 24.76
N PRO A 179 -2.47 1.48 24.33
CA PRO A 179 -2.05 0.47 23.37
C PRO A 179 -2.35 -0.98 23.78
N GLU A 180 -2.31 -1.33 25.07
CA GLU A 180 -2.67 -2.66 25.55
C GLU A 180 -4.15 -2.96 25.27
N ALA A 181 -5.03 -1.99 25.53
CA ALA A 181 -6.45 -2.13 25.27
C ALA A 181 -6.75 -2.23 23.77
N VAL A 182 -6.06 -1.42 22.95
CA VAL A 182 -6.14 -1.50 21.48
C VAL A 182 -5.69 -2.88 21.00
N TYR A 183 -4.55 -3.38 21.49
CA TYR A 183 -4.06 -4.71 21.15
C TYR A 183 -5.06 -5.82 21.50
N HIS A 184 -5.58 -5.84 22.73
CA HIS A 184 -6.55 -6.84 23.16
C HIS A 184 -7.84 -6.78 22.34
N PHE A 185 -8.28 -5.58 21.95
CA PHE A 185 -9.40 -5.39 21.05
C PHE A 185 -9.12 -6.00 19.66
N LEU A 186 -7.98 -5.69 19.05
CA LEU A 186 -7.60 -6.22 17.73
C LEU A 186 -7.49 -7.76 17.75
N VAL A 187 -6.93 -8.34 18.81
CA VAL A 187 -6.84 -9.80 18.98
C VAL A 187 -8.22 -10.42 19.14
N ARG A 188 -9.10 -9.82 19.96
CA ARG A 188 -10.48 -10.32 20.17
C ARG A 188 -11.31 -10.27 18.88
N LYS A 189 -11.11 -9.24 18.05
CA LYS A 189 -11.74 -9.11 16.73
C LYS A 189 -11.16 -10.07 15.69
N GLY A 190 -10.02 -10.70 15.97
CA GLY A 190 -9.31 -11.57 15.02
C GLY A 190 -8.59 -10.79 13.91
N THR A 191 -8.42 -9.47 14.06
CA THR A 191 -7.72 -8.62 13.09
C THR A 191 -6.22 -8.92 13.10
N VAL A 192 -5.66 -9.24 14.26
CA VAL A 192 -4.23 -9.53 14.44
C VAL A 192 -4.03 -10.82 15.24
N PRO A 193 -2.94 -11.57 15.02
CA PRO A 193 -2.57 -12.68 15.91
C PRO A 193 -2.20 -12.17 17.30
N SER A 194 -2.16 -13.05 18.30
CA SER A 194 -1.66 -12.74 19.65
C SER A 194 -0.13 -12.59 19.65
N TYR A 195 0.36 -11.57 18.95
CA TYR A 195 1.77 -11.39 18.62
C TYR A 195 2.63 -11.01 19.82
N MET A 196 2.05 -10.71 20.99
CA MET A 196 2.78 -10.47 22.24
C MET A 196 2.98 -11.74 23.08
N SER A 197 2.39 -12.88 22.71
CA SER A 197 2.32 -14.07 23.57
C SER A 197 3.62 -14.86 23.75
N LYS A 198 4.53 -14.84 22.77
CA LYS A 198 5.73 -15.71 22.75
C LYS A 198 7.05 -14.96 22.71
N GLY A 199 7.29 -14.18 21.65
CA GLY A 199 8.60 -13.57 21.39
C GLY A 199 9.23 -12.89 22.61
N GLU A 200 10.55 -12.84 22.64
CA GLU A 200 11.29 -12.33 23.81
C GLU A 200 11.58 -10.83 23.65
N PRO A 201 11.48 -10.04 24.73
CA PRO A 201 11.94 -8.65 24.72
C PRO A 201 13.46 -8.62 24.56
N VAL A 202 13.96 -7.70 23.74
CA VAL A 202 15.38 -7.43 23.61
C VAL A 202 15.79 -6.43 24.71
N PRO A 203 16.92 -6.60 25.39
CA PRO A 203 17.40 -5.60 26.34
C PRO A 203 17.83 -4.35 25.59
N LEU A 204 17.16 -3.23 25.86
CA LEU A 204 17.45 -1.93 25.28
C LEU A 204 17.68 -0.95 26.42
N SER A 205 18.89 -0.42 26.52
CA SER A 205 19.24 0.59 27.52
C SER A 205 20.22 1.57 26.93
N PHE A 206 20.07 2.84 27.28
CA PHE A 206 21.00 3.87 26.87
C PHE A 206 22.36 3.62 27.52
N VAL A 207 23.36 3.33 26.71
CA VAL A 207 24.76 3.13 27.10
C VAL A 207 25.55 4.43 26.91
N GLU A 208 26.47 4.72 27.82
CA GLU A 208 27.43 5.82 27.67
C GLU A 208 28.38 5.62 26.48
N GLY A 209 28.91 6.71 25.92
CA GLY A 209 29.84 6.68 24.79
C GLY A 209 29.19 6.55 23.41
N ILE A 210 27.85 6.49 23.32
CA ILE A 210 27.11 6.54 22.06
C ILE A 210 26.47 7.92 21.88
N GLU A 211 26.76 8.57 20.75
CA GLU A 211 26.13 9.81 20.31
C GLU A 211 24.71 9.55 19.78
N TYR A 212 23.74 9.34 20.68
CA TYR A 212 22.36 9.01 20.30
C TYR A 212 21.68 10.05 19.41
N ARG A 213 22.02 11.34 19.57
CA ARG A 213 21.48 12.38 18.69
C ARG A 213 21.86 12.11 17.24
N ASP A 214 23.12 11.75 17.00
CA ASP A 214 23.61 11.42 15.66
C ASP A 214 22.94 10.16 15.12
N ARG A 215 22.78 9.11 15.95
CA ARG A 215 22.11 7.85 15.57
C ARG A 215 20.63 7.99 15.27
N PHE A 216 19.90 8.77 16.08
CA PHE A 216 18.48 9.04 15.85
C PHE A 216 18.28 9.79 14.54
N ARG A 217 19.09 10.83 14.28
CA ARG A 217 19.08 11.56 13.01
C ARG A 217 19.44 10.64 11.84
N GLY A 218 20.47 9.82 12.00
CA GLY A 218 20.91 8.86 11.00
C GLY A 218 19.80 7.89 10.61
N ALA A 219 19.08 7.33 11.58
CA ALA A 219 17.99 6.40 11.32
C ALA A 219 16.84 7.03 10.49
N LEU A 220 16.38 8.24 10.85
CA LEU A 220 15.31 8.92 10.08
C LEU A 220 15.77 9.39 8.71
N LEU A 221 16.94 10.03 8.64
CA LEU A 221 17.51 10.50 7.38
C LEU A 221 17.79 9.32 6.44
N GLY A 222 18.38 8.26 6.96
CA GLY A 222 18.73 7.09 6.17
C GLY A 222 17.52 6.38 5.60
N ALA A 223 16.47 6.19 6.41
CA ALA A 223 15.19 5.67 5.94
C ALA A 223 14.59 6.53 4.81
N GLY A 224 14.54 7.85 4.99
CA GLY A 224 13.98 8.76 3.99
C GLY A 224 14.81 8.84 2.71
N ILE A 225 16.15 8.82 2.82
CA ILE A 225 17.07 8.81 1.67
C ILE A 225 16.87 7.53 0.86
N GLY A 226 16.77 6.39 1.53
CA GLY A 226 16.53 5.10 0.90
C GLY A 226 15.19 5.06 0.15
N GLU A 227 14.11 5.55 0.77
CA GLU A 227 12.80 5.66 0.12
C GLU A 227 12.90 6.55 -1.13
N MET A 228 13.47 7.75 -0.98
CA MET A 228 13.58 8.73 -2.07
C MET A 228 14.42 8.23 -3.25
N LEU A 229 15.56 7.58 -2.99
CA LEU A 229 16.40 6.97 -4.02
C LEU A 229 15.66 5.81 -4.71
N GLY A 230 14.94 5.00 -3.93
CA GLY A 230 14.16 3.86 -4.40
C GLY A 230 13.06 4.21 -5.38
N ARG A 231 12.52 5.43 -5.35
CA ARG A 231 11.44 5.87 -6.28
C ARG A 231 11.80 5.71 -7.75
N ARG A 232 13.08 5.85 -8.11
CA ARG A 232 13.55 5.71 -9.50
C ARG A 232 13.47 4.27 -10.00
N SER A 233 13.83 3.32 -9.14
CA SER A 233 13.95 1.90 -9.46
C SER A 233 12.76 1.06 -8.98
N GLN A 234 11.77 1.68 -8.34
CA GLN A 234 10.55 1.01 -7.91
C GLN A 234 9.84 0.30 -9.08
N GLY A 235 9.52 -0.97 -8.87
CA GLY A 235 8.85 -1.83 -9.84
C GLY A 235 9.72 -2.28 -11.02
N LEU A 236 10.99 -1.82 -11.11
CA LEU A 236 11.89 -2.19 -12.20
C LEU A 236 12.66 -3.47 -11.88
N SER A 237 13.01 -4.25 -12.91
CA SER A 237 13.98 -5.33 -12.72
C SER A 237 15.40 -4.76 -12.66
N PRO A 238 16.37 -5.46 -12.01
CA PRO A 238 17.77 -5.05 -11.97
C PRO A 238 18.34 -4.67 -13.35
N LYS A 239 18.01 -5.46 -14.39
CA LYS A 239 18.42 -5.20 -15.78
C LYS A 239 17.81 -3.91 -16.33
N ASP A 240 16.55 -3.61 -15.98
CA ASP A 240 15.91 -2.37 -16.41
C ASP A 240 16.51 -1.16 -15.67
N VAL A 241 16.89 -1.30 -14.39
CA VAL A 241 17.58 -0.25 -13.62
C VAL A 241 18.92 0.08 -14.27
N GLU A 242 19.73 -0.95 -14.55
CA GLU A 242 21.03 -0.80 -15.22
C GLU A 242 20.89 -0.15 -16.60
N ALA A 243 19.93 -0.59 -17.41
CA ALA A 243 19.72 -0.05 -18.74
C ALA A 243 19.23 1.42 -18.75
N LEU A 244 18.46 1.84 -17.73
CA LEU A 244 17.86 3.18 -17.68
C LEU A 244 18.72 4.20 -16.94
N PHE A 245 19.43 3.76 -15.91
CA PHE A 245 20.12 4.64 -14.97
C PHE A 245 21.60 4.28 -14.78
N GLY A 246 22.08 3.17 -15.35
CA GLY A 246 23.38 2.61 -14.99
C GLY A 246 23.37 2.20 -13.51
N ARG A 247 24.16 2.90 -12.69
CA ARG A 247 24.09 2.80 -11.24
C ARG A 247 23.53 4.10 -10.67
N ILE A 248 22.48 3.99 -9.86
CA ILE A 248 21.98 5.10 -9.05
C ILE A 248 23.01 5.36 -7.94
N GLU A 249 23.58 6.57 -7.92
CA GLU A 249 24.63 6.96 -6.97
C GLU A 249 24.26 8.18 -6.11
N SER A 250 23.24 8.94 -6.52
CA SER A 250 22.81 10.14 -5.80
C SER A 250 21.34 10.49 -6.05
N CYS A 251 20.83 11.38 -5.21
CA CYS A 251 19.49 11.95 -5.30
C CYS A 251 19.38 12.98 -6.45
N GLY A 252 20.51 13.41 -7.03
CA GLY A 252 20.59 14.46 -8.04
C GLY A 252 19.83 14.11 -9.33
N GLY A 253 18.95 15.00 -9.78
CA GLY A 253 18.10 14.82 -10.97
C GLY A 253 16.69 14.32 -10.69
N LEU A 254 16.27 14.15 -9.42
CA LEU A 254 14.85 14.07 -9.09
C LEU A 254 14.28 15.49 -9.22
N ALA A 255 13.18 15.66 -9.96
CA ALA A 255 12.47 16.94 -9.95
C ALA A 255 12.03 17.22 -8.50
N GLU A 256 11.97 18.49 -8.07
CA GLU A 256 11.49 18.84 -6.72
C GLU A 256 10.10 18.25 -6.42
N ALA A 257 9.28 18.07 -7.46
CA ALA A 257 7.97 17.42 -7.37
C ALA A 257 8.04 15.90 -7.05
N ASP A 258 9.11 15.21 -7.47
CA ASP A 258 9.33 13.78 -7.19
C ASP A 258 10.01 13.53 -5.83
N ALA A 259 10.53 14.59 -5.19
CA ALA A 259 11.17 14.57 -3.87
C ALA A 259 10.17 14.65 -2.70
N GLY A 260 8.90 14.28 -2.93
CA GLY A 260 7.83 14.28 -1.93
C GLY A 260 8.25 13.69 -0.59
N SER A 261 7.66 14.18 0.51
CA SER A 261 7.98 13.77 1.88
C SER A 261 7.95 12.24 2.03
N PRO A 262 8.96 11.61 2.66
CA PRO A 262 8.96 10.17 2.87
C PRO A 262 7.85 9.76 3.84
N SER A 263 7.34 8.54 3.65
CA SER A 263 6.22 7.99 4.39
C SER A 263 6.43 7.98 5.91
N LEU A 264 7.67 7.80 6.36
CA LEU A 264 8.06 7.82 7.78
C LEU A 264 7.75 9.16 8.47
N LEU A 265 7.77 10.29 7.76
CA LEU A 265 7.50 11.59 8.38
C LEU A 265 6.02 11.75 8.73
N LEU A 266 5.12 11.01 8.08
CA LEU A 266 3.71 10.94 8.48
C LEU A 266 3.59 10.36 9.90
N LEU A 267 4.27 9.24 10.16
CA LEU A 267 4.30 8.62 11.48
C LEU A 267 5.00 9.52 12.50
N ALA A 268 6.14 10.12 12.14
CA ALA A 268 6.87 11.03 13.03
C ALA A 268 5.99 12.21 13.49
N ARG A 269 5.25 12.84 12.58
CA ARG A 269 4.32 13.94 12.91
C ARG A 269 3.24 13.50 13.89
N VAL A 270 2.66 12.32 13.69
CA VAL A 270 1.63 11.77 14.60
C VAL A 270 2.23 11.51 15.99
N LEU A 271 3.37 10.82 16.06
CA LEU A 271 4.02 10.51 17.33
C LEU A 271 4.45 11.76 18.09
N LEU A 272 4.93 12.80 17.42
CA LEU A 272 5.35 14.04 18.07
C LEU A 272 4.16 14.86 18.57
N ARG A 273 3.04 14.85 17.84
CA ARG A 273 1.82 15.56 18.23
C ARG A 273 1.14 14.89 19.42
N GLU A 274 0.95 13.58 19.33
CA GLU A 274 0.21 12.80 20.34
C GLU A 274 1.10 12.29 21.48
N LYS A 275 2.43 12.35 21.32
CA LYS A 275 3.46 11.76 22.22
C LYS A 275 3.37 10.25 22.41
N MET A 276 2.51 9.59 21.63
CA MET A 276 2.29 8.15 21.60
C MET A 276 1.70 7.74 20.25
N LEU A 277 1.61 6.44 19.99
CA LEU A 277 0.89 5.95 18.82
C LEU A 277 -0.63 6.11 19.04
N ASP A 278 -1.23 7.05 18.31
CA ASP A 278 -2.68 7.14 18.15
C ASP A 278 -3.07 6.50 16.79
N PRO A 279 -3.74 5.33 16.79
CA PRO A 279 -4.08 4.62 15.55
C PRO A 279 -5.02 5.40 14.63
N ASP A 280 -5.97 6.16 15.17
CA ASP A 280 -6.92 6.96 14.40
C ASP A 280 -6.21 8.13 13.71
N ALA A 281 -5.34 8.83 14.45
CA ALA A 281 -4.52 9.91 13.90
C ALA A 281 -3.56 9.39 12.81
N ALA A 282 -2.92 8.25 13.04
CA ALA A 282 -2.05 7.60 12.06
C ALA A 282 -2.82 7.16 10.82
N ALA A 283 -3.99 6.52 10.99
CA ALA A 283 -4.85 6.13 9.90
C ALA A 283 -5.28 7.31 9.02
N ALA A 284 -5.69 8.43 9.65
CA ALA A 284 -6.07 9.65 8.94
C ALA A 284 -4.88 10.23 8.16
N ALA A 285 -3.69 10.28 8.78
CA ALA A 285 -2.47 10.76 8.12
C ALA A 285 -2.12 9.92 6.88
N TYR A 286 -2.11 8.59 7.01
CA TYR A 286 -1.81 7.67 5.90
C TYR A 286 -2.83 7.75 4.76
N ALA A 287 -4.12 7.86 5.09
CA ALA A 287 -5.16 7.95 4.06
C ALA A 287 -5.14 9.28 3.31
N SER A 288 -4.73 10.37 3.96
CA SER A 288 -4.63 11.70 3.34
C SER A 288 -3.54 11.76 2.26
N GLU A 289 -2.40 11.09 2.49
CA GLU A 289 -1.26 11.07 1.57
C GLU A 289 -1.53 10.20 0.33
N SER A 290 -2.21 9.07 0.52
CA SER A 290 -2.58 8.14 -0.57
C SER A 290 -3.51 8.74 -1.64
N ARG A 291 -4.14 9.92 -1.40
CA ARG A 291 -4.90 10.66 -2.42
C ARG A 291 -4.02 11.23 -3.55
N GLY A 292 -2.71 11.34 -3.33
CA GLY A 292 -1.74 11.86 -4.30
C GLY A 292 -1.34 10.89 -5.43
N GLY A 293 -1.77 9.63 -5.37
CA GLY A 293 -1.52 8.62 -6.41
C GLY A 293 -0.18 7.91 -6.28
N GLY A 294 -0.12 6.92 -5.37
CA GLY A 294 0.96 5.94 -5.23
C GLY A 294 0.40 4.56 -4.83
N SER A 295 1.08 3.48 -5.25
CA SER A 295 0.64 2.08 -5.12
C SER A 295 0.46 1.58 -3.67
N SER A 296 -0.36 0.53 -3.49
CA SER A 296 -0.72 -0.17 -2.24
C SER A 296 -1.57 0.61 -1.21
N GLY A 297 -1.28 1.89 -0.94
CA GLY A 297 -2.06 2.71 0.02
C GLY A 297 -3.48 3.04 -0.44
N GLY A 298 -3.74 2.93 -1.74
CA GLY A 298 -5.03 3.28 -2.34
C GLY A 298 -6.22 2.42 -1.92
N GLU A 299 -6.04 1.15 -1.54
CA GLU A 299 -7.18 0.36 -1.02
C GLU A 299 -7.53 0.77 0.41
N PHE A 300 -6.53 0.93 1.27
CA PHE A 300 -6.72 1.41 2.64
C PHE A 300 -7.40 2.78 2.66
N ALA A 301 -6.90 3.75 1.88
CA ALA A 301 -7.46 5.09 1.83
C ALA A 301 -8.91 5.10 1.31
N ARG A 302 -9.23 4.28 0.32
CA ARG A 302 -10.63 4.11 -0.15
C ARG A 302 -11.51 3.49 0.92
N ASN A 303 -11.02 2.47 1.63
CA ASN A 303 -11.78 1.84 2.72
C ASN A 303 -12.08 2.85 3.84
N LEU A 304 -11.08 3.63 4.26
CA LEU A 304 -11.25 4.61 5.34
C LEU A 304 -12.11 5.81 4.89
N LEU A 305 -11.73 6.47 3.79
CA LEU A 305 -12.30 7.77 3.41
C LEU A 305 -13.56 7.67 2.54
N GLU A 306 -13.64 6.71 1.63
CA GLU A 306 -14.78 6.59 0.69
C GLU A 306 -15.84 5.61 1.20
N ARG A 307 -15.42 4.53 1.85
CA ARG A 307 -16.33 3.50 2.38
C ARG A 307 -16.68 3.69 3.86
N GLY A 308 -15.98 4.59 4.56
CA GLY A 308 -16.23 4.88 5.98
C GLY A 308 -15.96 3.68 6.90
N TYR A 309 -15.03 2.81 6.54
CA TYR A 309 -14.63 1.70 7.41
C TYR A 309 -13.80 2.25 8.57
N PRO A 310 -13.99 1.77 9.82
CA PRO A 310 -13.08 2.13 10.89
C PRO A 310 -11.65 1.68 10.55
N TRP A 311 -10.64 2.34 11.10
CA TRP A 311 -9.24 2.11 10.70
C TRP A 311 -8.83 0.62 10.83
N PHE A 312 -9.32 -0.08 11.86
CA PHE A 312 -9.01 -1.49 12.13
C PHE A 312 -9.71 -2.48 11.17
N GLU A 313 -10.64 -2.01 10.33
CA GLU A 313 -11.25 -2.76 9.22
C GLU A 313 -10.79 -2.24 7.85
N ALA A 314 -10.08 -1.11 7.80
CA ALA A 314 -9.72 -0.45 6.56
C ALA A 314 -8.48 -1.05 5.89
N GLY A 315 -7.62 -1.75 6.65
CA GLY A 315 -6.36 -2.31 6.19
C GLY A 315 -6.47 -3.29 5.00
N ASN A 316 -5.40 -3.36 4.19
CA ASN A 316 -5.23 -4.33 3.12
C ASN A 316 -4.67 -5.66 3.69
N PRO A 317 -5.37 -6.80 3.54
CA PRO A 317 -4.90 -8.08 4.06
C PRO A 317 -3.68 -8.65 3.32
N GLU A 318 -3.28 -8.10 2.17
CA GLU A 318 -2.07 -8.54 1.46
C GLU A 318 -0.80 -8.16 2.25
N PRO A 319 0.15 -9.09 2.49
CA PRO A 319 1.37 -8.78 3.21
C PRO A 319 2.24 -7.73 2.50
N SER A 320 2.79 -6.77 3.26
CA SER A 320 3.63 -5.71 2.72
C SER A 320 4.72 -5.26 3.71
N CYS A 321 5.90 -4.91 3.20
CA CYS A 321 6.99 -4.25 3.93
C CYS A 321 6.69 -2.78 4.27
N ALA A 322 5.64 -2.18 3.70
CA ALA A 322 5.39 -0.74 3.84
C ALA A 322 5.32 -0.24 5.30
N PRO A 323 4.67 -0.95 6.25
CA PRO A 323 4.66 -0.49 7.64
C PRO A 323 6.06 -0.59 8.29
N ALA A 324 6.82 -1.65 7.99
CA ALA A 324 8.20 -1.80 8.45
C ALA A 324 9.11 -0.70 7.88
N ALA A 325 8.94 -0.30 6.62
CA ALA A 325 9.74 0.75 5.98
C ALA A 325 9.59 2.12 6.65
N ARG A 326 8.41 2.40 7.24
CA ARG A 326 8.13 3.68 7.93
C ARG A 326 8.24 3.61 9.46
N ILE A 327 8.62 2.46 10.03
CA ILE A 327 8.56 2.22 11.49
C ILE A 327 9.61 2.98 12.31
N ALA A 328 10.63 3.54 11.66
CA ALA A 328 11.79 4.14 12.32
C ALA A 328 11.41 5.16 13.43
N PRO A 329 10.48 6.13 13.22
CA PRO A 329 10.09 7.07 14.27
C PRO A 329 9.56 6.39 15.54
N LEU A 330 8.81 5.30 15.39
CA LEU A 330 8.27 4.55 16.53
C LEU A 330 9.39 3.80 17.28
N ALA A 331 10.31 3.19 16.54
CA ALA A 331 11.47 2.53 17.12
C ALA A 331 12.36 3.53 17.90
N LEU A 332 12.49 4.76 17.40
CA LEU A 332 13.21 5.83 18.08
C LEU A 332 12.48 6.31 19.34
N LEU A 333 11.16 6.50 19.28
CA LEU A 333 10.37 6.87 20.46
C LEU A 333 10.53 5.84 21.58
N ARG A 334 10.42 4.55 21.24
CA ARG A 334 10.48 3.43 22.17
C ARG A 334 11.86 2.79 22.29
N ALA A 335 12.93 3.54 22.00
CA ALA A 335 14.28 3.01 21.99
C ALA A 335 14.68 2.36 23.34
N GLY A 336 14.16 2.83 24.47
CA GLY A 336 14.40 2.25 25.80
C GLY A 336 13.38 1.22 26.30
N ASP A 337 12.32 0.91 25.55
CA ASP A 337 11.25 0.00 25.99
C ASP A 337 10.88 -1.00 24.88
N SER A 338 11.50 -2.18 24.94
CA SER A 338 11.29 -3.21 23.91
C SER A 338 9.89 -3.82 23.94
N ARG A 339 9.26 -3.90 25.12
CA ARG A 339 7.91 -4.45 25.25
C ARG A 339 6.91 -3.50 24.61
N ARG A 340 6.99 -2.21 24.94
CA ARG A 340 6.10 -1.19 24.37
C ARG A 340 6.34 -0.96 22.89
N MET A 341 7.60 -0.97 22.45
CA MET A 341 7.96 -0.90 21.03
C MET A 341 7.27 -2.01 20.24
N ARG A 342 7.37 -3.27 20.69
CA ARG A 342 6.76 -4.40 19.97
C ARG A 342 5.24 -4.32 19.94
N LEU A 343 4.63 -3.89 21.04
CA LEU A 343 3.19 -3.67 21.13
C LEU A 343 2.72 -2.64 20.10
N GLU A 344 3.32 -1.45 20.12
CA GLU A 344 2.92 -0.36 19.23
C GLU A 344 3.29 -0.65 17.77
N ALA A 345 4.42 -1.33 17.50
CA ALA A 345 4.81 -1.67 16.14
C ALA A 345 3.84 -2.65 15.47
N GLY A 346 3.27 -3.59 16.25
CA GLY A 346 2.23 -4.47 15.73
C GLY A 346 0.91 -3.75 15.46
N ILE A 347 0.54 -2.77 16.30
CA ILE A 347 -0.64 -1.93 16.08
C ILE A 347 -0.45 -1.06 14.83
N GLU A 348 0.69 -0.38 14.70
CA GLU A 348 1.04 0.47 13.54
C GLU A 348 0.92 -0.30 12.23
N ALA A 349 1.48 -1.53 12.20
CA ALA A 349 1.37 -2.40 11.04
C ALA A 349 -0.08 -2.72 10.70
N ALA A 350 -0.88 -3.06 11.71
CA ALA A 350 -2.26 -3.48 11.56
C ALA A 350 -3.19 -2.39 11.02
N ILE A 351 -2.84 -1.10 11.17
CA ILE A 351 -3.63 0.01 10.60
C ILE A 351 -3.79 -0.16 9.09
N THR A 352 -2.69 -0.48 8.40
CA THR A 352 -2.70 -0.56 6.92
C THR A 352 -2.59 -1.98 6.38
N HIS A 353 -1.90 -2.87 7.08
CA HIS A 353 -1.63 -4.24 6.65
C HIS A 353 -1.70 -5.21 7.85
N PRO A 354 -2.89 -5.68 8.24
CA PRO A 354 -3.10 -6.56 9.40
C PRO A 354 -2.56 -7.99 9.24
N ALA A 355 -1.93 -8.31 8.11
CA ALA A 355 -1.31 -9.62 7.89
C ALA A 355 -0.21 -9.91 8.93
N ALA A 356 -0.19 -11.14 9.45
CA ALA A 356 0.79 -11.59 10.44
C ALA A 356 2.25 -11.36 10.00
N ALA A 357 2.55 -11.56 8.71
CA ALA A 357 3.89 -11.31 8.16
C ALA A 357 4.27 -9.81 8.17
N SER A 358 3.32 -8.90 7.95
CA SER A 358 3.56 -7.44 8.00
C SER A 358 3.79 -6.97 9.44
N ILE A 359 3.04 -7.55 10.39
CA ILE A 359 3.19 -7.32 11.83
C ILE A 359 4.56 -7.83 12.28
N ALA A 360 4.91 -9.08 11.94
CA ALA A 360 6.21 -9.65 12.23
C ALA A 360 7.33 -8.79 11.63
N GLY A 361 7.15 -8.33 10.39
CA GLY A 361 8.10 -7.47 9.72
C GLY A 361 8.35 -6.14 10.42
N SER A 362 7.29 -5.48 10.87
CA SER A 362 7.39 -4.18 11.56
C SER A 362 8.02 -4.32 12.93
N VAL A 363 7.65 -5.38 13.66
CA VAL A 363 8.29 -5.73 14.94
C VAL A 363 9.77 -6.04 14.74
N ALA A 364 10.15 -6.86 13.74
CA ALA A 364 11.53 -7.18 13.45
C ALA A 364 12.33 -5.91 13.13
N GLN A 365 11.84 -5.07 12.22
CA GLN A 365 12.53 -3.86 11.80
C GLN A 365 12.69 -2.86 12.95
N ALA A 366 11.63 -2.62 13.74
CA ALA A 366 11.71 -1.74 14.90
C ALA A 366 12.75 -2.24 15.92
N THR A 367 12.73 -3.54 16.20
CA THR A 367 13.68 -4.18 17.11
C THR A 367 15.12 -4.09 16.59
N ALA A 368 15.33 -4.24 15.28
CA ALA A 368 16.65 -4.12 14.67
C ALA A 368 17.18 -2.68 14.73
N ILE A 369 16.34 -1.68 14.42
CA ILE A 369 16.71 -0.27 14.55
C ILE A 369 17.11 0.02 16.01
N ALA A 370 16.26 -0.32 16.98
CA ALA A 370 16.55 -0.08 18.39
C ALA A 370 17.82 -0.83 18.85
N ARG A 371 18.02 -2.08 18.44
CA ARG A 371 19.24 -2.83 18.76
C ARG A 371 20.48 -2.14 18.21
N LEU A 372 20.45 -1.63 16.98
CA LEU A 372 21.57 -0.94 16.36
C LEU A 372 21.85 0.41 17.02
N LEU A 373 20.82 1.15 17.45
CA LEU A 373 21.00 2.38 18.23
C LEU A 373 21.86 2.16 19.47
N HIS A 374 21.75 1.00 20.11
CA HIS A 374 22.49 0.65 21.33
C HIS A 374 23.77 -0.18 21.06
N THR A 375 24.08 -0.52 19.81
CA THR A 375 25.26 -1.33 19.47
C THR A 375 26.49 -0.44 19.28
N PRO A 376 27.53 -0.52 20.11
CA PRO A 376 28.74 0.29 19.94
C PRO A 376 29.40 0.08 18.57
N ALA A 377 30.14 1.09 18.08
CA ALA A 377 30.88 0.96 16.84
C ALA A 377 31.85 -0.24 16.90
N GLY A 378 31.86 -1.06 15.85
CA GLY A 378 32.66 -2.30 15.79
C GLY A 378 32.12 -3.48 16.61
N GLY A 379 31.03 -3.28 17.38
CA GLY A 379 30.41 -4.32 18.22
C GLY A 379 29.30 -5.13 17.53
N LEU A 380 29.10 -4.94 16.22
CA LEU A 380 28.04 -5.61 15.48
C LEU A 380 28.43 -7.05 15.11
N ASP A 381 27.74 -8.03 15.70
CA ASP A 381 27.79 -9.42 15.23
C ASP A 381 26.98 -9.58 13.95
N VAL A 382 27.62 -9.37 12.80
CA VAL A 382 26.98 -9.44 11.47
C VAL A 382 26.28 -10.78 11.23
N ILE A 383 26.89 -11.90 11.63
CA ILE A 383 26.38 -13.23 11.32
C ILE A 383 25.23 -13.58 12.26
N GLY A 384 25.38 -13.32 13.56
CA GLY A 384 24.37 -13.64 14.57
C GLY A 384 23.23 -12.62 14.67
N PHE A 385 23.35 -11.43 14.07
CA PHE A 385 22.34 -10.37 14.19
C PHE A 385 20.93 -10.85 13.82
N GLY A 386 20.76 -11.41 12.62
CA GLY A 386 19.47 -11.91 12.13
C GLY A 386 18.88 -13.01 13.02
N ARG A 387 19.73 -13.92 13.52
CA ARG A 387 19.33 -15.00 14.42
C ARG A 387 18.94 -14.50 15.81
N SER A 388 19.69 -13.56 16.37
CA SER A 388 19.37 -13.00 17.70
C SER A 388 18.01 -12.30 17.69
N LEU A 389 17.69 -11.57 16.63
CA LEU A 389 16.45 -10.80 16.52
C LEU A 389 15.26 -11.60 16.01
N SER A 390 15.46 -12.76 15.37
CA SER A 390 14.33 -13.59 14.94
C SER A 390 13.45 -14.00 16.12
N HIS A 391 14.02 -14.20 17.31
CA HIS A 391 13.28 -14.52 18.53
C HIS A 391 12.21 -13.48 18.91
N ALA A 392 12.40 -12.21 18.55
CA ALA A 392 11.42 -11.14 18.81
C ALA A 392 10.11 -11.36 18.02
N VAL A 393 10.16 -12.05 16.89
CA VAL A 393 8.98 -12.35 16.03
C VAL A 393 8.47 -13.78 16.17
N SER A 394 9.02 -14.55 17.12
CA SER A 394 8.59 -15.92 17.38
C SER A 394 7.09 -15.97 17.72
N GLY A 395 6.35 -16.83 17.02
CA GLY A 395 4.94 -17.08 17.25
C GLY A 395 3.95 -16.05 16.70
N ILE A 396 4.42 -15.01 15.99
CA ILE A 396 3.54 -14.04 15.33
C ILE A 396 2.87 -14.67 14.10
N GLU A 397 3.68 -15.34 13.29
CA GLU A 397 3.21 -16.10 12.12
C GLU A 397 2.92 -17.54 12.51
N PRO A 398 1.94 -18.21 11.86
CA PRO A 398 1.64 -19.61 12.14
C PRO A 398 2.84 -20.50 11.76
N ASP A 399 3.20 -21.46 12.65
CA ASP A 399 4.33 -22.40 12.48
C ASP A 399 4.27 -23.20 11.17
N ARG A 400 3.06 -23.38 10.63
CA ARG A 400 2.81 -23.86 9.27
C ARG A 400 2.29 -22.67 8.49
N GLY A 401 3.17 -22.00 7.73
CA GLY A 401 2.76 -20.97 6.79
C GLY A 401 1.62 -21.49 5.91
N GLY A 402 0.70 -20.60 5.52
CA GLY A 402 -0.36 -20.94 4.58
C GLY A 402 0.22 -21.70 3.38
N ARG A 403 -0.46 -22.75 2.92
CA ARG A 403 0.00 -23.51 1.74
C ARG A 403 0.06 -22.55 0.56
N GLY A 404 1.27 -22.27 0.07
CA GLY A 404 1.43 -21.51 -1.17
C GLY A 404 0.83 -22.27 -2.35
N LYS A 405 0.81 -21.64 -3.54
CA LYS A 405 0.34 -22.28 -4.79
C LYS A 405 1.09 -23.59 -5.13
N SER A 406 2.28 -23.79 -4.55
CA SER A 406 3.13 -24.98 -4.71
C SER A 406 2.86 -26.09 -3.68
N GLY A 407 1.92 -25.90 -2.74
CA GLY A 407 1.62 -26.87 -1.68
C GLY A 407 2.68 -27.00 -0.59
N ARG A 408 3.84 -26.34 -0.72
CA ARG A 408 4.87 -26.27 0.32
C ARG A 408 4.52 -25.17 1.34
N PRO A 409 4.82 -25.38 2.64
CA PRO A 409 4.67 -24.32 3.64
C PRO A 409 5.58 -23.15 3.26
N SER A 410 5.02 -21.94 3.17
CA SER A 410 5.84 -20.73 3.08
C SER A 410 6.67 -20.58 4.36
N PRO A 411 7.98 -20.24 4.27
CA PRO A 411 8.78 -19.99 5.46
C PRO A 411 8.24 -18.77 6.20
N THR A 412 8.38 -18.76 7.53
CA THR A 412 8.09 -17.59 8.37
C THR A 412 9.27 -16.62 8.32
N LEU A 413 9.02 -15.36 8.71
CA LEU A 413 10.07 -14.36 8.86
C LEU A 413 11.11 -14.79 9.89
N TRP A 414 10.67 -15.46 10.96
CA TRP A 414 11.56 -16.07 11.96
C TRP A 414 12.61 -16.97 11.31
N ARG A 415 12.20 -17.85 10.38
CA ARG A 415 13.10 -18.77 9.67
C ARG A 415 13.96 -18.05 8.64
N LYS A 416 13.36 -17.11 7.89
CA LYS A 416 14.07 -16.27 6.91
C LYS A 416 15.23 -15.52 7.56
N LEU A 417 15.00 -14.87 8.71
CA LEU A 417 16.02 -14.10 9.43
C LEU A 417 17.01 -15.00 10.18
N GLY A 418 16.51 -15.98 10.92
CA GLY A 418 17.36 -16.76 11.82
C GLY A 418 18.17 -17.86 11.15
N THR A 419 17.72 -18.37 10.01
CA THR A 419 18.36 -19.49 9.29
C THR A 419 18.84 -19.09 7.91
N GLU A 420 17.95 -18.63 7.02
CA GLU A 420 18.30 -18.42 5.61
C GLU A 420 19.28 -17.25 5.45
N LEU A 421 18.97 -16.08 6.03
CA LEU A 421 19.85 -14.92 6.04
C LEU A 421 21.18 -15.22 6.73
N THR A 422 21.15 -15.81 7.93
CA THR A 422 22.35 -16.23 8.66
C THR A 422 23.27 -17.12 7.81
N ALA A 423 22.71 -18.10 7.10
CA ALA A 423 23.48 -19.01 6.26
C ALA A 423 24.07 -18.32 5.01
N LEU A 424 23.39 -17.30 4.47
CA LEU A 424 23.88 -16.48 3.36
C LEU A 424 25.04 -15.59 3.80
N LEU A 425 24.91 -14.95 4.97
CA LEU A 425 25.97 -14.11 5.53
C LEU A 425 27.21 -14.95 5.91
N LEU A 426 27.01 -16.13 6.50
CA LEU A 426 28.10 -17.03 6.89
C LEU A 426 28.96 -17.46 5.70
N ARG A 427 28.34 -17.75 4.54
CA ARG A 427 29.07 -18.14 3.32
C ARG A 427 29.57 -16.95 2.49
N ARG A 428 29.28 -15.71 2.93
CA ARG A 428 29.60 -14.46 2.22
C ARG A 428 29.00 -14.38 0.81
N ALA A 429 27.74 -14.79 0.67
CA ALA A 429 26.98 -14.67 -0.57
C ALA A 429 26.97 -13.22 -1.09
N ASP A 430 27.01 -13.04 -2.42
CA ASP A 430 26.86 -11.73 -3.05
C ASP A 430 25.40 -11.24 -3.05
N ILE A 431 25.14 -9.99 -3.48
CA ILE A 431 23.80 -9.41 -3.29
C ILE A 431 22.81 -10.01 -4.30
N GLU A 432 23.29 -10.38 -5.47
CA GLU A 432 22.55 -11.02 -6.53
C GLU A 432 22.08 -12.41 -6.11
N GLU A 433 22.96 -13.23 -5.54
CA GLU A 433 22.65 -14.55 -4.97
C GLU A 433 21.63 -14.41 -3.83
N ILE A 434 21.82 -13.44 -2.93
CA ILE A 434 20.88 -13.17 -1.83
C ILE A 434 19.50 -12.77 -2.39
N ARG A 435 19.45 -11.88 -3.39
CA ARG A 435 18.20 -11.49 -4.07
C ARG A 435 17.51 -12.69 -4.69
N GLU A 436 18.25 -13.58 -5.33
CA GLU A 436 17.68 -14.76 -6.00
C GLU A 436 17.12 -15.79 -5.00
N LEU A 437 17.76 -15.96 -3.86
CA LEU A 437 17.34 -16.94 -2.84
C LEU A 437 16.27 -16.40 -1.89
N LEU A 438 16.38 -15.13 -1.48
CA LEU A 438 15.45 -14.51 -0.52
C LEU A 438 14.28 -13.79 -1.20
N GLY A 439 14.47 -13.28 -2.42
CA GLY A 439 13.60 -12.30 -3.06
C GLY A 439 13.93 -10.86 -2.60
N ASN A 440 13.37 -9.88 -3.28
CA ASN A 440 13.44 -8.46 -2.89
C ASN A 440 12.13 -7.72 -3.18
N GLY A 441 11.01 -8.46 -3.21
CA GLY A 441 9.68 -7.92 -3.45
C GLY A 441 9.04 -7.24 -2.24
N PRO A 442 7.79 -6.78 -2.38
CA PRO A 442 7.08 -6.05 -1.34
C PRO A 442 6.65 -6.91 -0.15
N SER A 443 6.74 -8.25 -0.27
CA SER A 443 6.44 -9.17 0.83
C SER A 443 7.45 -9.02 1.97
N PRO A 444 7.03 -8.96 3.24
CA PRO A 444 7.92 -8.96 4.41
C PRO A 444 8.92 -10.12 4.42
N LEU A 445 8.53 -11.28 3.88
CA LEU A 445 9.36 -12.47 3.80
C LEU A 445 10.51 -12.36 2.77
N GLU A 446 10.43 -11.39 1.87
CA GLU A 446 11.44 -11.12 0.84
C GLU A 446 12.21 -9.84 1.18
N GLY A 447 11.51 -8.71 1.29
CA GLY A 447 12.12 -7.39 1.38
C GLY A 447 12.90 -7.16 2.68
N ILE A 448 12.42 -7.64 3.83
CA ILE A 448 13.10 -7.45 5.11
C ILE A 448 14.44 -8.19 5.16
N PRO A 449 14.49 -9.53 4.96
CA PRO A 449 15.77 -10.24 5.03
C PRO A 449 16.75 -9.76 3.94
N PHE A 450 16.26 -9.40 2.74
CA PHE A 450 17.10 -8.81 1.70
C PHE A 450 17.68 -7.44 2.09
N SER A 451 16.87 -6.55 2.66
CA SER A 451 17.33 -5.22 3.08
C SER A 451 18.30 -5.29 4.26
N TRP A 452 18.07 -6.24 5.17
CA TRP A 452 19.00 -6.53 6.26
C TRP A 452 20.33 -7.06 5.71
N ALA A 453 20.31 -7.94 4.71
CA ALA A 453 21.52 -8.40 4.05
C ALA A 453 22.30 -7.25 3.39
N CYS A 454 21.62 -6.30 2.74
CA CYS A 454 22.27 -5.12 2.15
C CYS A 454 23.07 -4.35 3.22
N PHE A 455 22.47 -4.10 4.38
CA PHE A 455 23.17 -3.45 5.50
C PHE A 455 24.27 -4.33 6.10
N LEU A 456 23.96 -5.57 6.46
CA LEU A 456 24.84 -6.47 7.20
C LEU A 456 26.10 -6.87 6.42
N ARG A 457 26.07 -6.83 5.09
CA ARG A 457 27.26 -7.08 4.27
C ARG A 457 28.25 -5.91 4.26
N THR A 458 27.75 -4.70 4.47
CA THR A 458 28.53 -3.45 4.40
C THR A 458 28.17 -2.49 5.53
N PRO A 459 28.20 -2.93 6.81
CA PRO A 459 27.65 -2.16 7.92
C PRO A 459 28.42 -0.85 8.18
N GLU A 460 29.67 -0.79 7.75
CA GLU A 460 30.53 0.38 7.87
C GLU A 460 30.40 1.38 6.69
N ASP A 461 29.68 1.00 5.63
CA ASP A 461 29.42 1.84 4.46
C ASP A 461 27.90 2.07 4.29
N PHE A 462 27.47 3.26 4.70
CA PHE A 462 26.08 3.69 4.57
C PHE A 462 25.63 3.69 3.11
N ALA A 463 26.45 4.22 2.20
CA ALA A 463 26.05 4.36 0.81
C ALA A 463 25.95 2.99 0.16
N GLU A 464 26.91 2.10 0.36
CA GLU A 464 26.86 0.77 -0.26
C GLU A 464 25.66 -0.04 0.26
N SER A 465 25.34 0.08 1.54
CA SER A 465 24.16 -0.55 2.15
C SER A 465 22.86 -0.10 1.48
N VAL A 466 22.68 1.20 1.28
CA VAL A 466 21.44 1.75 0.70
C VAL A 466 21.39 1.55 -0.82
N LEU A 467 22.49 1.81 -1.51
CA LEU A 467 22.56 1.74 -2.97
C LEU A 467 22.42 0.30 -3.46
N SER A 468 22.90 -0.70 -2.71
CA SER A 468 22.66 -2.12 -3.02
C SER A 468 21.17 -2.46 -3.01
N ALA A 469 20.42 -1.94 -2.02
CA ALA A 469 18.98 -2.17 -1.91
C ALA A 469 18.19 -1.49 -3.05
N VAL A 470 18.60 -0.28 -3.44
CA VAL A 470 17.92 0.54 -4.46
C VAL A 470 18.22 0.04 -5.88
N ASN A 471 19.46 -0.30 -6.20
CA ASN A 471 19.86 -0.62 -7.57
C ASN A 471 19.31 -1.98 -8.08
N LEU A 472 18.85 -2.86 -7.18
CA LEU A 472 18.23 -4.14 -7.55
C LEU A 472 16.71 -4.06 -7.82
N GLY A 473 16.14 -2.86 -7.77
CA GLY A 473 14.76 -2.60 -8.17
C GLY A 473 13.71 -3.33 -7.34
N HIS A 474 12.62 -3.75 -7.97
CA HIS A 474 11.46 -4.38 -7.36
C HIS A 474 10.83 -3.49 -6.28
N ASN A 475 10.97 -3.82 -5.01
CA ASN A 475 10.47 -3.00 -3.89
C ASN A 475 11.53 -1.98 -3.43
N ALA A 476 12.15 -1.26 -4.37
CA ALA A 476 13.29 -0.40 -4.10
C ALA A 476 13.04 0.69 -3.05
N GLU A 477 11.85 1.32 -3.04
CA GLU A 477 11.49 2.33 -2.02
C GLU A 477 11.51 1.73 -0.61
N GLY A 478 10.78 0.63 -0.42
CA GLY A 478 10.71 -0.05 0.87
C GLY A 478 12.06 -0.63 1.28
N ASN A 479 12.76 -1.28 0.36
CA ASN A 479 14.04 -1.92 0.66
C ASN A 479 15.13 -0.88 0.99
N GLY A 480 15.16 0.23 0.25
CA GLY A 480 16.03 1.36 0.53
C GLY A 480 15.74 1.95 1.92
N ALA A 481 14.47 2.17 2.26
CA ALA A 481 14.09 2.69 3.58
C ALA A 481 14.48 1.76 4.73
N LEU A 482 14.24 0.46 4.56
CA LEU A 482 14.62 -0.57 5.53
C LEU A 482 16.14 -0.59 5.73
N ALA A 483 16.94 -0.72 4.67
CA ALA A 483 18.40 -0.75 4.74
C ALA A 483 18.98 0.55 5.29
N GLY A 484 18.46 1.69 4.83
CA GLY A 484 18.90 3.03 5.24
C GLY A 484 18.60 3.33 6.71
N SER A 485 17.46 2.87 7.24
CA SER A 485 17.14 3.01 8.66
C SER A 485 18.14 2.26 9.56
N LEU A 486 18.58 1.06 9.15
CA LEU A 486 19.55 0.25 9.89
C LEU A 486 20.95 0.86 9.80
N ALA A 487 21.41 1.15 8.59
CA ALA A 487 22.71 1.78 8.35
C ALA A 487 22.82 3.11 9.09
N GLY A 488 21.78 3.94 9.03
CA GLY A 488 21.71 5.21 9.74
C GLY A 488 21.63 5.07 11.26
N ALA A 489 20.90 4.09 11.78
CA ALA A 489 20.86 3.82 13.23
C ALA A 489 22.22 3.40 13.79
N TYR A 490 23.00 2.65 13.02
CA TYR A 490 24.32 2.15 13.44
C TYR A 490 25.43 3.20 13.26
N ARG A 491 25.48 3.85 12.09
CA ARG A 491 26.53 4.79 11.68
C ARG A 491 26.27 6.24 12.08
N GLY A 492 25.01 6.58 12.38
CA GLY A 492 24.58 7.94 12.63
C GLY A 492 24.53 8.83 11.38
N ALA A 493 24.03 10.05 11.54
CA ALA A 493 23.92 11.02 10.46
C ALA A 493 25.29 11.44 9.93
N SER A 494 26.31 11.48 10.80
CA SER A 494 27.71 11.73 10.44
C SER A 494 28.28 10.70 9.45
N GLY A 495 27.73 9.48 9.43
CA GLY A 495 28.12 8.43 8.49
C GLY A 495 27.45 8.52 7.11
N ILE A 496 26.53 9.45 6.89
CA ILE A 496 25.81 9.62 5.62
C ILE A 496 26.61 10.56 4.71
N PRO A 497 26.98 10.14 3.49
CA PRO A 497 27.71 11.01 2.56
C PRO A 497 26.92 12.26 2.17
N ASP A 498 27.59 13.41 2.13
CA ASP A 498 26.98 14.72 1.81
C ASP A 498 26.21 14.73 0.49
N ARG A 499 26.70 14.01 -0.52
CA ARG A 499 26.02 13.88 -1.83
C ARG A 499 24.62 13.24 -1.74
N LEU A 500 24.36 12.44 -0.71
CA LEU A 500 23.05 11.83 -0.46
C LEU A 500 22.16 12.76 0.36
N LEU A 501 22.75 13.66 1.16
CA LEU A 501 22.05 14.68 1.94
C LEU A 501 21.70 15.94 1.14
N ALA A 502 22.42 16.19 0.04
CA ALA A 502 22.22 17.35 -0.82
C ALA A 502 20.83 17.32 -1.49
N GLY A 503 20.11 18.45 -1.41
CA GLY A 503 18.83 18.62 -2.10
C GLY A 503 17.63 17.93 -1.44
N ILE A 504 17.74 17.46 -0.19
CA ILE A 504 16.61 16.90 0.56
C ILE A 504 15.76 18.03 1.18
N PRO A 505 14.53 18.29 0.72
CA PRO A 505 13.71 19.40 1.23
C PRO A 505 13.23 19.17 2.67
N TRP A 506 13.04 17.91 3.06
CA TRP A 506 12.54 17.50 4.37
C TRP A 506 13.66 17.20 5.40
N ARG A 507 14.93 17.49 5.08
CA ARG A 507 16.08 17.17 5.96
C ARG A 507 15.95 17.83 7.33
N LYS A 508 15.68 19.14 7.37
CA LYS A 508 15.55 19.90 8.63
C LYS A 508 14.40 19.37 9.49
N GLU A 509 13.29 18.99 8.85
CA GLU A 509 12.14 18.40 9.53
C GLU A 509 12.52 17.04 10.15
N ALA A 510 13.19 16.17 9.40
CA ALA A 510 13.63 14.88 9.89
C ALA A 510 14.64 15.01 11.05
N GLU A 511 15.61 15.93 10.97
CA GLU A 511 16.58 16.17 12.04
C GLU A 511 15.90 16.71 13.32
N ALA A 512 14.95 17.64 13.17
CA ALA A 512 14.18 18.17 14.29
C ALA A 512 13.27 17.10 14.93
N ALA A 513 12.64 16.26 14.10
CA ALA A 513 11.83 15.14 14.57
C ALA A 513 12.68 14.13 15.34
N ALA A 514 13.87 13.79 14.84
CA ALA A 514 14.80 12.89 15.51
C ALA A 514 15.21 13.42 16.89
N ASP A 515 15.58 14.70 16.98
CA ASP A 515 15.96 15.34 18.24
C ASP A 515 14.81 15.34 19.25
N ALA A 516 13.58 15.61 18.80
CA ALA A 516 12.39 15.60 19.66
C ALA A 516 12.02 14.19 20.13
N LEU A 517 12.11 13.18 19.25
CA LEU A 517 11.88 11.77 19.62
C LEU A 517 12.92 11.28 20.64
N LEU A 518 14.19 11.68 20.52
CA LEU A 518 15.22 11.37 21.52
C LEU A 518 14.87 11.95 22.89
N ALA A 519 14.41 13.21 22.93
CA ALA A 519 14.01 13.85 24.18
C ALA A 519 12.82 13.14 24.85
N LEU A 520 11.84 12.66 24.06
CA LEU A 520 10.72 11.88 24.57
C LEU A 520 11.17 10.50 25.06
N SER A 521 11.97 9.78 24.27
CA SER A 521 12.44 8.43 24.58
C SER A 521 13.23 8.38 25.90
N ARG A 522 14.09 9.37 26.14
CA ARG A 522 14.85 9.46 27.40
C ARG A 522 13.97 9.72 28.62
N ARG A 523 12.91 10.53 28.49
CA ARG A 523 11.99 10.82 29.61
C ARG A 523 11.23 9.58 30.05
N GLU A 524 10.81 8.75 29.10
CA GLU A 524 10.10 7.51 29.40
C GLU A 524 11.02 6.46 30.01
N ALA A 525 12.25 6.35 29.50
CA ALA A 525 13.26 5.46 30.07
C ALA A 525 13.64 5.82 31.51
N THR A 526 13.52 7.08 31.91
CA THR A 526 13.72 7.50 33.31
C THR A 526 12.49 7.33 34.21
N ALA A 527 11.31 7.15 33.62
CA ALA A 527 10.04 7.01 34.34
C ALA A 527 9.61 5.55 34.56
N SER A 528 10.17 4.62 33.79
CA SER A 528 10.02 3.16 33.91
C SER A 528 11.14 2.59 34.76
#